data_AF-A0A7C2NAQ9-F1
#
_entry.id   AF-A0A7C2NAQ9-F1
#
_cell.length_a   1.000
_cell.length_b   1.000
_cell.length_c   1.000
_cell.angle_alpha   90.00
_cell.angle_beta   90.00
_cell.angle_gamma   90.00
#
_symmetry.space_group_name_H-M   'P 1'
#
loop_
_entity.id
_entity.type
_entity.pdbx_description
1 polymer ?
#
loop_
_entity_poly.entity_id
_entity_poly.type
_entity_poly.pdbx_seq_one_letter_code
_entity_poly.pdbx_strand_id
1 'polypeptide(L)' 'TMSSNYNTRPRAAEVMVDGTAMHLVREREQLPDLWRGEHLLP' A
#
# COMPACT_ATOMS: atom_id res chain seq x y z
N THR A 1 7.25 10.96 0.18
CA THR A 1 7.15 10.18 -1.07
C THR A 1 8.23 9.09 -1.24
N MET A 2 8.89 8.60 -0.17
CA MET A 2 9.98 7.60 -0.28
C MET A 2 9.67 6.26 0.40
N SER A 3 8.40 5.95 0.67
CA SER A 3 8.02 4.66 1.29
C SER A 3 8.29 3.51 0.33
N SER A 4 8.86 2.42 0.84
CA SER A 4 9.11 1.19 0.10
C SER A 4 8.43 -0.01 0.75
N ASN A 5 8.49 -1.15 0.09
CA ASN A 5 8.05 -2.44 0.59
C ASN A 5 9.17 -3.24 1.28
N TYR A 6 10.25 -2.56 1.70
CA TYR A 6 11.37 -3.21 2.37
C TYR A 6 10.90 -4.02 3.60
N ASN A 7 11.52 -5.18 3.82
CA ASN A 7 11.10 -6.20 4.78
C ASN A 7 9.68 -6.75 4.53
N THR A 8 9.24 -6.80 3.27
CA THR A 8 7.92 -7.35 2.87
C THR A 8 6.78 -6.69 3.61
N ARG A 9 6.88 -5.36 3.80
CA ARG A 9 5.88 -4.56 4.50
C ARG A 9 4.93 -3.91 3.51
N PRO A 10 3.62 -4.12 3.62
CA PRO A 10 2.64 -3.36 2.84
C PRO A 10 2.72 -1.87 3.19
N ARG A 11 2.66 -1.01 2.16
CA ARG A 11 2.56 0.44 2.36
C ARG A 11 1.27 0.78 3.09
N ALA A 12 1.34 1.84 3.91
CA ALA A 12 0.23 2.28 4.72
C ALA A 12 -0.91 2.84 3.88
N ALA A 13 -2.11 2.87 4.47
CA ALA A 13 -3.19 3.72 3.97
C ALA A 13 -2.84 5.20 4.22
N GLU A 14 -3.32 6.08 3.35
CA GLU A 14 -3.24 7.53 3.52
C GLU A 14 -4.64 8.12 3.52
N VAL A 15 -4.89 9.05 4.44
CA VAL A 15 -6.19 9.70 4.63
C VAL A 15 -6.02 11.19 4.44
N MET A 16 -6.95 11.80 3.69
CA MET A 16 -7.11 13.24 3.58
C MET A 16 -8.23 13.69 4.51
N VAL A 17 -8.01 14.77 5.25
CA VAL A 17 -9.03 15.40 6.10
C VAL A 17 -9.53 16.65 5.40
N ASP A 18 -10.86 16.76 5.24
CA ASP A 18 -11.54 17.95 4.73
C ASP A 18 -12.59 18.41 5.75
N GLY A 19 -12.27 19.47 6.50
CA GLY A 19 -13.07 19.91 7.65
C GLY A 19 -13.21 18.82 8.72
N THR A 20 -14.42 18.27 8.87
CA THR A 20 -14.72 17.16 9.78
C THR A 20 -14.81 15.80 9.09
N ALA A 21 -14.66 15.75 7.76
CA ALA A 21 -14.71 14.53 6.98
C ALA A 21 -13.30 13.93 6.80
N MET A 22 -13.25 12.59 6.76
CA MET A 22 -12.04 11.82 6.49
C MET A 22 -12.24 11.00 5.22
N HIS A 23 -11.34 11.17 4.26
CA HIS A 23 -11.37 10.50 2.97
C HIS A 23 -10.16 9.59 2.83
N LEU A 24 -10.38 8.30 2.59
CA LEU A 24 -9.31 7.37 2.22
C LEU A 24 -8.82 7.72 0.81
N VAL A 25 -7.62 8.28 0.69
CA VAL A 25 -7.05 8.72 -0.60
C VAL A 25 -6.01 7.75 -1.15
N ARG A 26 -5.49 6.87 -0.30
CA ARG A 26 -4.67 5.73 -0.71
C ARG A 26 -5.00 4.54 0.18
N GLU A 27 -5.41 3.44 -0.44
CA GLU A 27 -5.65 2.19 0.29
C GLU A 27 -4.34 1.60 0.82
N ARG A 28 -4.43 0.88 1.94
CA ARG A 28 -3.34 0.02 2.39
C ARG A 28 -3.14 -1.09 1.37
N GLU A 29 -1.89 -1.38 1.03
CA GLU A 29 -1.59 -2.54 0.17
C GLU A 29 -1.98 -3.85 0.84
N GLN A 30 -2.48 -4.79 0.04
CA GLN A 30 -2.72 -6.14 0.51
C GLN A 30 -1.42 -6.94 0.44
N LEU A 31 -1.27 -7.94 1.30
CA LEU A 31 -0.07 -8.78 1.32
C LEU A 31 0.23 -9.42 -0.05
N PRO A 32 -0.76 -9.94 -0.82
CA PRO A 32 -0.52 -10.49 -2.15
C PRO A 32 -0.03 -9.49 -3.19
N ASP A 33 -0.21 -8.19 -2.96
CA ASP A 33 0.25 -7.16 -3.90
C ASP A 33 1.77 -7.05 -3.94
N LEU A 34 2.46 -7.51 -2.88
CA LEU A 34 3.90 -7.39 -2.74
C LEU A 34 4.68 -8.20 -3.78
N TRP A 35 4.15 -9.35 -4.19
CA TRP A 35 4.73 -10.24 -5.19
C TRP A 35 3.87 -10.28 -6.46
N ARG A 36 3.10 -9.22 -6.70
CA ARG A 36 2.29 -9.08 -7.92
C ARG A 36 3.23 -9.06 -9.13
N GLY A 37 3.13 -10.08 -9.97
CA GLY A 37 3.97 -10.25 -11.17
C GLY A 37 5.23 -11.08 -10.95
N GLU A 38 5.44 -11.63 -9.74
CA GLU A 38 6.47 -12.63 -9.51
C GLU A 38 5.99 -14.02 -9.94
N HIS A 39 6.90 -14.81 -10.51
CA HIS A 39 6.67 -16.18 -10.93
C HIS A 39 7.89 -17.03 -10.56
N LEU A 40 7.65 -18.28 -10.15
CA LEU A 40 8.72 -19.27 -10.05
C LEU A 40 9.19 -19.68 -11.45
N LEU A 41 10.40 -20.22 -11.53
CA LEU A 41 10.89 -20.87 -12.75
C LEU A 41 10.01 -22.10 -13.08
N PRO A 42 9.91 -22.47 -14.37
CA PRO A 42 9.24 -23.70 -14.78
C PRO A 42 9.92 -24.94 -14.19
#